data_AF-A0A382IJR1-F1
#
_entry.id   AF-A0A382IJR1-F1
#
_cell.length_a   1.000
_cell.length_b   1.000
_cell.length_c   1.000
_cell.angle_alpha   90.00
_cell.angle_beta   90.00
_cell.angle_gamma   90.00
#
_symmetry.space_group_name_H-M   'P 1'
#
loop_
_entity.id
_entity.type
_entity.pdbx_description
1 polymer ?
#
loop_
_entity_poly.entity_id
_entity_poly.type
_entity_poly.pdbx_seq_one_letter_code
_entity_poly.pdbx_strand_id
1 'polypeptide(L)'
;MAEKIKENKSTANINHLSFQESLTSIIHEIKVHQSHSPLKKMFAKKSVDAHVNGSIIANKVPNNKDAAKQVGILNRDPINSDARLQLVNQVMSASNDLDLQTHKDLMLQAALPIYKGDISPTSLQVVLHAYHKYHEKLINLHKQNMMAIKSEVLKNVNMSGIDVSDETHIENQESMLTEIAVAEALNERVDEILKNITAKMNTTLSREEIEEVSSTGKAAASFFGGSSDEASQTQKQNVVIGKTVQVIEMLKPVPLLQGAGLELAKTLGQVDNKIPYPLVMEGRVYQQMLKYFLLRVESGDKKARDNMAPTFNKAVVAFRKAMKLVSKIAPKKADLPVLTEFANLTFYGFIHRDLMRFTKDGVKGLVKLGKEAADAAVTVDAAYTPLQKRIEKSLNQLETA
;
A
#
# COMPACT_ATOMS: atom_id res chain seq x y z
N MET A 1 -21.83 0.07 6.23
CA MET A 1 -21.04 -0.20 5.02
C MET A 1 -19.83 0.71 5.05
N ALA A 2 -18.62 0.22 4.79
CA ALA A 2 -17.46 1.10 4.69
C ALA A 2 -17.67 2.02 3.48
N GLU A 3 -17.56 3.33 3.67
CA GLU A 3 -17.58 4.28 2.56
C GLU A 3 -16.49 3.89 1.56
N LYS A 4 -16.88 3.66 0.31
CA LYS A 4 -15.92 3.40 -0.76
C LYS A 4 -15.06 4.66 -0.93
N ILE A 5 -13.75 4.46 -1.10
CA ILE A 5 -12.81 5.56 -1.32
C ILE A 5 -13.32 6.37 -2.53
N LYS A 6 -13.44 7.68 -2.36
CA LYS A 6 -13.85 8.59 -3.43
C LYS A 6 -12.65 8.89 -4.30
N GLU A 7 -12.74 8.49 -5.56
CA GLU A 7 -11.67 8.68 -6.53
C GLU A 7 -11.78 10.05 -7.20
N ASN A 8 -10.65 10.74 -7.33
CA ASN A 8 -10.57 11.88 -8.24
C ASN A 8 -10.27 11.38 -9.65
N LYS A 9 -11.29 11.45 -10.53
CA LYS A 9 -11.16 11.04 -11.93
C LYS A 9 -10.19 11.93 -12.73
N SER A 10 -9.93 13.16 -12.29
CA SER A 10 -9.01 14.06 -12.99
C SER A 10 -7.53 13.74 -12.71
N THR A 11 -7.24 12.97 -11.65
CA THR A 11 -5.88 12.56 -11.28
C THR A 11 -5.75 11.04 -11.22
N ALA A 12 -6.21 10.37 -12.28
CA ALA A 12 -6.31 8.92 -12.35
C ALA A 12 -4.96 8.20 -12.38
N ASN A 13 -3.89 8.83 -12.87
CA ASN A 13 -2.55 8.22 -12.99
C ASN A 13 -1.82 8.15 -11.64
N ILE A 14 -2.23 8.94 -10.67
CA ILE A 14 -1.70 8.85 -9.31
C ILE A 14 -2.67 8.16 -8.36
N ASN A 15 -3.77 7.56 -8.84
CA ASN A 15 -4.72 6.82 -8.01
C ASN A 15 -4.22 5.40 -7.70
N HIS A 16 -3.29 5.28 -6.75
CA HIS A 16 -2.74 3.98 -6.38
C HIS A 16 -3.78 3.00 -5.83
N LEU A 17 -4.92 3.46 -5.30
CA LEU A 17 -5.95 2.58 -4.76
C LEU A 17 -6.70 1.84 -5.86
N SER A 18 -7.00 2.49 -6.99
CA SER A 18 -7.55 1.77 -8.14
C SER A 18 -6.55 0.75 -8.69
N PHE A 19 -5.25 1.04 -8.62
CA PHE A 19 -4.20 0.10 -9.02
C PHE A 19 -4.18 -1.12 -8.08
N GLN A 20 -4.38 -0.92 -6.77
CA GLN A 20 -4.55 -2.04 -5.83
C GLN A 20 -5.79 -2.88 -6.17
N GLU A 21 -6.93 -2.25 -6.50
CA GLU A 21 -8.14 -2.97 -6.92
C GLU A 21 -7.88 -3.81 -8.18
N SER A 22 -7.14 -3.27 -9.17
CA SER A 22 -6.70 -4.03 -10.35
C SER A 22 -5.81 -5.22 -9.97
N LEU A 23 -4.83 -5.04 -9.07
CA LEU A 23 -3.98 -6.12 -8.59
C LEU A 23 -4.78 -7.23 -7.92
N THR A 24 -5.72 -6.88 -7.03
CA THR A 24 -6.62 -7.84 -6.39
C THR A 24 -7.47 -8.60 -7.42
N SER A 25 -7.96 -7.92 -8.46
CA SER A 25 -8.71 -8.57 -9.55
C SER A 25 -7.85 -9.57 -10.32
N ILE A 26 -6.63 -9.19 -10.71
CA ILE A 26 -5.70 -10.07 -11.44
C ILE A 26 -5.34 -11.29 -10.58
N ILE A 27 -5.09 -11.11 -9.28
CA ILE A 27 -4.82 -12.21 -8.35
C ILE A 27 -6.02 -13.15 -8.23
N HIS A 28 -7.24 -12.62 -8.22
CA HIS A 28 -8.44 -13.45 -8.24
C HIS A 28 -8.52 -14.30 -9.51
N GLU A 29 -8.24 -13.71 -10.68
CA GLU A 29 -8.21 -14.44 -11.95
C GLU A 29 -7.13 -15.51 -11.99
N ILE A 30 -5.93 -15.23 -11.47
CA ILE A 30 -4.85 -16.21 -11.31
C ILE A 30 -5.33 -17.40 -10.46
N LYS A 31 -5.98 -17.13 -9.31
CA LYS A 31 -6.53 -18.18 -8.43
C LYS A 31 -7.63 -19.00 -9.12
N VAL A 32 -8.46 -18.39 -9.96
CA VAL A 32 -9.51 -19.09 -10.74
C VAL A 32 -8.87 -19.98 -11.80
N HIS A 33 -7.90 -19.48 -12.56
CA HIS A 33 -7.20 -20.22 -13.61
C HIS A 33 -6.53 -21.50 -13.08
N GLN A 34 -5.99 -21.46 -11.86
CA GLN A 34 -5.35 -22.60 -11.22
C GLN A 34 -6.31 -23.59 -10.57
N SER A 35 -7.59 -23.24 -10.43
CA SER A 35 -8.52 -24.11 -9.71
C SER A 35 -8.84 -25.38 -10.49
N HIS A 36 -8.73 -26.54 -9.83
CA HIS A 36 -9.09 -27.84 -10.40
C HIS A 36 -10.61 -28.08 -10.47
N SER A 37 -11.43 -27.14 -10.00
CA SER A 37 -12.89 -27.26 -9.96
C SER A 37 -13.49 -27.17 -11.38
N PRO A 38 -14.27 -28.16 -11.84
CA PRO A 38 -14.94 -28.15 -13.14
C PRO A 38 -15.86 -26.93 -13.33
N LEU A 39 -16.55 -26.51 -12.27
CA LEU A 39 -17.44 -25.34 -12.27
C LEU A 39 -16.66 -24.03 -12.44
N LYS A 40 -15.52 -23.87 -11.76
CA LYS A 40 -14.67 -22.67 -11.93
C LYS A 40 -13.99 -22.63 -13.31
N LYS A 41 -13.65 -23.79 -13.88
CA LYS A 41 -13.14 -23.90 -15.25
C LYS A 41 -14.19 -23.56 -16.31
N MET A 42 -15.48 -23.83 -16.06
CA MET A 42 -16.57 -23.40 -16.95
C MET A 42 -16.73 -21.87 -17.04
N PHE A 43 -16.33 -21.13 -16.00
CA PHE A 43 -16.30 -19.66 -16.00
C PHE A 43 -14.94 -19.07 -16.39
N ALA A 44 -13.91 -19.90 -16.61
CA ALA A 44 -12.61 -19.44 -17.10
C ALA A 44 -12.72 -19.09 -18.60
N LYS A 45 -12.27 -17.89 -19.00
CA LYS A 45 -12.23 -17.47 -20.41
C LYS A 45 -11.37 -18.46 -21.23
N LYS A 46 -11.75 -18.70 -22.50
CA LYS A 46 -10.98 -19.55 -23.44
C LYS A 46 -9.55 -19.06 -23.68
N SER A 47 -9.30 -17.76 -23.53
CA SER A 47 -7.96 -17.15 -23.53
C SER A 47 -7.59 -16.71 -22.11
N VAL A 48 -6.39 -17.06 -21.67
CA VAL A 48 -5.80 -16.54 -20.43
C VAL A 48 -5.64 -15.03 -20.56
N ASP A 49 -6.13 -14.28 -19.59
CA ASP A 49 -6.01 -12.82 -19.58
C ASP A 49 -4.54 -12.40 -19.71
N ALA A 50 -4.26 -11.36 -20.50
CA ALA A 50 -2.89 -10.92 -20.78
C ALA A 50 -2.15 -10.43 -19.53
N HIS A 51 -2.89 -9.99 -18.50
CA HIS A 51 -2.31 -9.68 -17.19
C HIS A 51 -1.98 -10.93 -16.37
N VAL A 52 -2.71 -12.03 -16.58
CA VAL A 52 -2.48 -13.29 -15.85
C VAL A 52 -1.17 -13.94 -16.29
N ASN A 53 -0.92 -14.05 -17.59
CA ASN A 53 0.30 -14.68 -18.13
C ASN A 53 1.45 -13.70 -18.46
N GLY A 54 1.24 -12.39 -18.24
CA GLY A 54 2.25 -11.36 -18.48
C GLY A 54 2.44 -10.97 -19.95
N SER A 55 1.68 -11.54 -20.89
CA SER A 55 1.79 -11.19 -22.31
C SER A 55 1.48 -9.71 -22.61
N ILE A 56 0.74 -9.03 -21.72
CA ILE A 56 0.44 -7.60 -21.83
C ILE A 56 1.70 -6.72 -21.96
N ILE A 57 2.79 -7.08 -21.26
CA ILE A 57 4.06 -6.36 -21.34
C ILE A 57 5.03 -6.98 -22.35
N ALA A 58 4.99 -8.30 -22.56
CA ALA A 58 5.89 -8.97 -23.50
C ALA A 58 5.64 -8.55 -24.96
N ASN A 59 4.37 -8.30 -25.32
CA ASN A 59 3.99 -7.88 -26.67
C ASN A 59 4.60 -6.52 -27.08
N LYS A 60 5.10 -5.74 -26.12
CA LYS A 60 5.78 -4.47 -26.38
C LYS A 60 7.24 -4.64 -26.79
N VAL A 61 7.79 -5.85 -26.65
CA VAL A 61 9.15 -6.23 -27.03
C VAL A 61 9.13 -7.53 -27.85
N PRO A 62 8.44 -7.56 -29.02
CA PRO A 62 8.11 -8.79 -29.73
C PRO A 62 9.34 -9.60 -30.19
N ASN A 63 10.50 -8.95 -30.32
CA ASN A 63 11.76 -9.60 -30.73
C ASN A 63 12.56 -10.15 -29.54
N ASN A 64 12.12 -9.94 -28.30
CA ASN A 64 12.80 -10.44 -27.11
C ASN A 64 12.38 -11.89 -26.81
N LYS A 65 13.23 -12.84 -27.22
CA LYS A 65 13.00 -14.28 -27.03
C LYS A 65 12.93 -14.69 -25.56
N ASP A 66 13.66 -14.00 -24.69
CA ASP A 66 13.64 -14.32 -23.26
C ASP A 66 12.33 -13.89 -22.63
N ALA A 67 11.78 -12.72 -23.02
CA ALA A 67 10.46 -12.27 -22.57
C ALA A 67 9.37 -13.27 -23.01
N ALA A 68 9.42 -13.72 -24.27
CA ALA A 68 8.50 -14.75 -24.78
C ALA A 68 8.62 -16.07 -24.01
N LYS A 69 9.84 -16.48 -23.62
CA LYS A 69 10.08 -17.66 -22.79
C LYS A 69 9.41 -17.54 -21.42
N GLN A 70 9.51 -16.37 -20.76
CA GLN A 70 8.86 -16.16 -19.46
C GLN A 70 7.33 -16.20 -19.56
N VAL A 71 6.74 -15.62 -20.61
CA VAL A 71 5.30 -15.75 -20.88
C VAL A 71 4.90 -17.22 -21.05
N GLY A 72 5.73 -18.03 -21.74
CA GLY A 72 5.50 -19.46 -21.87
C GLY A 72 5.46 -20.21 -20.53
N ILE A 73 6.33 -19.81 -19.58
CA ILE A 73 6.32 -20.33 -18.21
C ILE A 73 5.04 -19.88 -17.48
N LEU A 74 4.74 -18.58 -17.49
CA LEU A 74 3.59 -17.99 -16.81
C LEU A 74 2.24 -18.44 -17.36
N ASN A 75 2.17 -18.86 -18.63
CA ASN A 75 0.96 -19.43 -19.20
C ASN A 75 0.64 -20.81 -18.60
N ARG A 76 1.67 -21.56 -18.20
CA ARG A 76 1.52 -22.86 -17.53
C ARG A 76 1.37 -22.70 -16.02
N ASP A 77 2.16 -21.78 -15.46
CA ASP A 77 2.23 -21.50 -14.03
C ASP A 77 2.17 -19.98 -13.78
N PRO A 78 0.96 -19.38 -13.76
CA PRO A 78 0.82 -17.95 -13.56
C PRO A 78 1.30 -17.47 -12.19
N ILE A 79 1.54 -18.35 -11.22
CA ILE A 79 2.00 -17.91 -9.90
C ILE A 79 3.53 -17.91 -9.76
N ASN A 80 4.26 -18.21 -10.84
CA ASN A 80 5.71 -18.25 -10.83
C ASN A 80 6.30 -16.85 -10.65
N SER A 81 6.72 -16.54 -9.42
CA SER A 81 7.24 -15.22 -9.04
C SER A 81 8.54 -14.90 -9.79
N ASP A 82 9.45 -15.85 -9.93
CA ASP A 82 10.74 -15.64 -10.61
C ASP A 82 10.57 -15.32 -12.10
N ALA A 83 9.74 -16.10 -12.81
CA ALA A 83 9.45 -15.86 -14.21
C ALA A 83 8.80 -14.48 -14.42
N ARG A 84 7.92 -14.07 -13.51
CA ARG A 84 7.26 -12.75 -13.55
C ARG A 84 8.25 -11.61 -13.34
N LEU A 85 9.13 -11.71 -12.34
CA LEU A 85 10.16 -10.70 -12.08
C LEU A 85 11.19 -10.63 -13.23
N GLN A 86 11.59 -11.78 -13.79
CA GLN A 86 12.46 -11.83 -14.96
C GLN A 86 11.82 -11.19 -16.18
N LEU A 87 10.53 -11.46 -16.43
CA LEU A 87 9.79 -10.83 -17.53
C LEU A 87 9.79 -9.30 -17.38
N VAL A 88 9.46 -8.78 -16.20
CA VAL A 88 9.48 -7.33 -15.94
C VAL A 88 10.86 -6.73 -16.24
N ASN A 89 11.93 -7.33 -15.71
CA ASN A 89 13.29 -6.85 -15.92
C ASN A 89 13.71 -6.88 -17.40
N GLN A 90 13.33 -7.92 -18.14
CA GLN A 90 13.63 -8.06 -19.56
C GLN A 90 12.92 -7.00 -20.40
N VAL A 91 11.64 -6.72 -20.12
CA VAL A 91 10.89 -5.69 -20.83
C VAL A 91 11.43 -4.29 -20.49
N MET A 92 11.70 -4.02 -19.21
CA MET A 92 12.28 -2.75 -18.76
C MET A 92 13.66 -2.47 -19.38
N SER A 93 14.48 -3.51 -19.57
CA SER A 93 15.82 -3.36 -20.15
C SER A 93 15.83 -3.27 -21.67
N ALA A 94 14.78 -3.74 -22.33
CA ALA A 94 14.74 -3.87 -23.80
C ALA A 94 14.30 -2.60 -24.52
N SER A 95 13.61 -1.67 -23.86
CA SER A 95 13.22 -0.39 -24.47
C SER A 95 13.06 0.72 -23.44
N ASN A 96 13.67 1.88 -23.74
CA ASN A 96 13.45 3.12 -23.00
C ASN A 96 12.24 3.92 -23.54
N ASP A 97 11.67 3.50 -24.67
CA ASP A 97 10.58 4.21 -25.38
C ASP A 97 9.20 3.58 -25.15
N LEU A 98 9.00 2.97 -23.97
CA LEU A 98 7.70 2.41 -23.62
C LEU A 98 6.72 3.54 -23.26
N ASP A 99 5.46 3.38 -23.68
CA ASP A 99 4.37 4.29 -23.34
C ASP A 99 4.03 4.26 -21.83
N LEU A 100 3.27 5.24 -21.36
CA LEU A 100 2.91 5.35 -19.93
C LEU A 100 2.09 4.13 -19.45
N GLN A 101 1.18 3.64 -20.29
CA GLN A 101 0.34 2.49 -19.95
C GLN A 101 1.17 1.22 -19.77
N THR A 102 2.19 1.03 -20.61
CA THR A 102 3.13 -0.09 -20.50
C THR A 102 3.95 -0.01 -19.22
N HIS A 103 4.39 1.19 -18.80
CA HIS A 103 5.06 1.37 -17.51
C HIS A 103 4.13 1.06 -16.32
N LYS A 104 2.86 1.44 -16.42
CA LYS A 104 1.84 1.05 -15.44
C LYS A 104 1.70 -0.47 -15.38
N ASP A 105 1.61 -1.12 -16.53
CA ASP A 105 1.48 -2.57 -16.60
C ASP A 105 2.73 -3.29 -16.05
N LEU A 106 3.94 -2.77 -16.30
CA LEU A 106 5.17 -3.26 -15.68
C LEU A 106 5.13 -3.16 -14.15
N MET A 107 4.72 -2.00 -13.63
CA MET A 107 4.55 -1.78 -12.20
C MET A 107 3.53 -2.75 -11.59
N LEU A 108 2.40 -2.98 -12.26
CA LEU A 108 1.39 -3.94 -11.81
C LEU A 108 1.93 -5.38 -11.84
N GLN A 109 2.57 -5.79 -12.95
CA GLN A 109 3.16 -7.12 -13.10
C GLN A 109 4.23 -7.40 -12.03
N ALA A 110 5.06 -6.40 -11.71
CA ALA A 110 6.06 -6.51 -10.67
C ALA A 110 5.44 -6.72 -9.29
N ALA A 111 4.27 -6.12 -9.01
CA ALA A 111 3.62 -6.16 -7.70
C ALA A 111 2.83 -7.45 -7.43
N LEU A 112 2.50 -8.23 -8.47
CA LEU A 112 1.69 -9.45 -8.31
C LEU A 112 2.28 -10.51 -7.37
N PRO A 113 3.60 -10.80 -7.36
CA PRO A 113 4.21 -11.70 -6.37
C PRO A 113 3.93 -11.24 -4.93
N ILE A 114 4.01 -9.94 -4.67
CA ILE A 114 3.75 -9.37 -3.34
C ILE A 114 2.30 -9.58 -2.92
N TYR A 115 1.36 -9.30 -3.81
CA TYR A 115 -0.07 -9.50 -3.55
C TYR A 115 -0.48 -10.97 -3.46
N LYS A 116 0.32 -11.88 -4.02
CA LYS A 116 0.15 -13.33 -3.84
C LYS A 116 0.62 -13.79 -2.45
N GLY A 117 1.55 -13.05 -1.83
CA GLY A 117 2.20 -13.43 -0.57
C GLY A 117 3.61 -14.01 -0.72
N ASP A 118 4.21 -13.94 -1.93
CA ASP A 118 5.61 -14.32 -2.16
C ASP A 118 6.49 -13.07 -2.18
N ILE A 119 7.13 -12.81 -1.04
CA ILE A 119 7.78 -11.53 -0.77
C ILE A 119 9.25 -11.77 -0.42
N SER A 120 10.12 -11.18 -1.21
CA SER A 120 11.57 -11.18 -1.03
C SER A 120 12.14 -9.77 -1.22
N PRO A 121 13.37 -9.49 -0.72
CA PRO A 121 14.04 -8.22 -0.97
C PRO A 121 14.13 -7.90 -2.47
N THR A 122 14.46 -8.91 -3.29
CA THR A 122 14.54 -8.78 -4.75
C THR A 122 13.20 -8.39 -5.37
N SER A 123 12.10 -9.05 -4.96
CA SER A 123 10.76 -8.72 -5.49
C SER A 123 10.37 -7.27 -5.18
N LEU A 124 10.67 -6.78 -3.97
CA LEU A 124 10.38 -5.40 -3.58
C LEU A 124 11.24 -4.39 -4.33
N GLN A 125 12.52 -4.71 -4.54
CA GLN A 125 13.41 -3.87 -5.36
C GLN A 125 12.88 -3.74 -6.79
N VAL A 126 12.49 -4.84 -7.44
CA VAL A 126 11.92 -4.81 -8.81
C VAL A 126 10.63 -3.99 -8.84
N VAL A 127 9.73 -4.16 -7.87
CA VAL A 127 8.52 -3.34 -7.76
C VAL A 127 8.85 -1.85 -7.64
N LEU A 128 9.79 -1.49 -6.77
CA LEU A 128 10.16 -0.09 -6.54
C LEU A 128 10.82 0.54 -7.76
N HIS A 129 11.66 -0.21 -8.49
CA HIS A 129 12.21 0.28 -9.75
C HIS A 129 11.12 0.51 -10.80
N ALA A 130 10.16 -0.43 -10.95
CA ALA A 130 9.05 -0.27 -11.89
C ALA A 130 8.11 0.88 -11.48
N TYR A 131 7.83 1.02 -10.18
CA TYR A 131 7.07 2.10 -9.57
C TYR A 131 7.71 3.47 -9.86
N HIS A 132 9.00 3.61 -9.57
CA HIS A 132 9.77 4.82 -9.86
C HIS A 132 9.74 5.19 -11.34
N LYS A 133 9.98 4.20 -12.22
CA LYS A 133 9.97 4.40 -13.67
C LYS A 133 8.60 4.82 -14.21
N TYR A 134 7.52 4.29 -13.65
CA TYR A 134 6.16 4.74 -13.97
C TYR A 134 5.96 6.22 -13.65
N HIS A 135 6.34 6.65 -12.43
CA HIS A 135 6.24 8.05 -12.03
C HIS A 135 7.16 8.97 -12.84
N GLU A 136 8.39 8.55 -13.14
CA GLU A 136 9.29 9.31 -14.04
C GLU A 136 8.67 9.52 -15.43
N LYS A 137 8.10 8.45 -16.02
CA LYS A 137 7.44 8.54 -17.33
C LYS A 137 6.21 9.45 -17.27
N LEU A 138 5.42 9.38 -16.21
CA LEU A 138 4.26 10.25 -15.99
C LEU A 138 4.66 11.72 -15.93
N ILE A 139 5.66 12.04 -15.11
CA ILE A 139 6.21 13.40 -14.95
C ILE A 139 6.69 13.94 -16.30
N ASN A 140 7.49 13.14 -17.02
CA ASN A 140 8.06 13.55 -18.30
C ASN A 140 6.97 13.78 -19.37
N LEU A 141 5.99 12.88 -19.45
CA LEU A 141 4.86 13.00 -20.37
C LEU A 141 4.07 14.29 -20.11
N HIS A 142 3.74 14.58 -18.85
CA HIS A 142 2.99 15.79 -18.51
C HIS A 142 3.82 17.07 -18.73
N LYS A 143 5.12 17.06 -18.41
CA LYS A 143 6.01 18.19 -18.73
C LYS A 143 6.05 18.47 -20.24
N GLN A 144 6.14 17.43 -21.07
CA GLN A 144 6.08 17.56 -22.54
C GLN A 144 4.73 18.10 -23.01
N ASN A 145 3.61 17.56 -22.52
CA ASN A 145 2.27 18.02 -22.87
C ASN A 145 2.05 19.49 -22.48
N MET A 146 2.52 19.92 -21.31
CA MET A 146 2.43 21.32 -20.89
C MET A 146 3.27 22.25 -21.78
N MET A 147 4.46 21.83 -22.23
CA MET A 147 5.27 22.61 -23.18
C MET A 147 4.56 22.75 -24.53
N ALA A 148 3.92 21.67 -25.01
CA ALA A 148 3.14 21.70 -26.24
C ALA A 148 1.97 22.67 -26.15
N ILE A 149 1.19 22.64 -25.05
CA ILE A 149 0.08 23.58 -24.83
C ILE A 149 0.59 25.03 -24.80
N LYS A 150 1.67 25.33 -24.08
CA LYS A 150 2.27 26.67 -24.06
C LYS A 150 2.72 27.12 -25.46
N SER A 151 3.29 26.22 -26.25
CA SER A 151 3.71 26.52 -27.62
C SER A 151 2.54 26.83 -28.54
N GLU A 152 1.43 26.09 -28.42
CA GLU A 152 0.20 26.32 -29.19
C GLU A 152 -0.46 27.66 -28.83
N VAL A 153 -0.58 27.96 -27.53
CA VAL A 153 -1.05 29.27 -27.05
C VAL A 153 -0.20 30.39 -27.65
N LEU A 154 1.13 30.29 -27.58
CA LEU A 154 2.04 31.31 -28.13
C LEU A 154 1.93 31.48 -29.65
N LYS A 155 1.65 30.40 -30.40
CA LYS A 155 1.39 30.49 -31.85
C LYS A 155 0.08 31.23 -32.15
N ASN A 156 -0.91 31.11 -31.27
CA ASN A 156 -2.22 31.76 -31.40
C ASN A 156 -2.23 33.22 -30.89
N VAL A 157 -1.16 33.72 -30.26
CA VAL A 157 -1.05 35.15 -29.84
C VAL A 157 -0.84 36.11 -31.03
N ASN A 158 -0.57 35.60 -32.23
CA ASN A 158 -0.63 36.41 -33.45
C ASN A 158 -1.86 36.00 -34.26
N MET A 159 -2.98 36.72 -34.06
CA MET A 159 -3.91 37.21 -35.08
C MET A 159 -5.12 37.85 -34.36
N SER A 160 -5.34 39.12 -34.66
CA SER A 160 -6.43 39.96 -34.18
C SER A 160 -7.80 39.29 -34.31
N GLY A 161 -8.47 39.14 -33.16
CA GLY A 161 -9.91 38.93 -33.06
C GLY A 161 -10.38 37.53 -33.40
N ILE A 162 -10.51 36.66 -32.40
CA ILE A 162 -11.58 35.65 -32.25
C ILE A 162 -11.58 35.18 -30.79
N ASP A 163 -12.77 35.05 -30.25
CA ASP A 163 -13.15 34.56 -28.91
C ASP A 163 -12.83 33.06 -28.81
N VAL A 164 -11.99 32.64 -27.86
CA VAL A 164 -11.57 31.24 -27.71
C VAL A 164 -12.12 30.70 -26.40
N SER A 165 -12.87 29.60 -26.49
CA SER A 165 -13.26 28.76 -25.37
C SER A 165 -12.03 28.06 -24.76
N ASP A 166 -11.25 28.79 -23.97
CA ASP A 166 -9.97 28.37 -23.36
C ASP A 166 -10.12 27.40 -22.16
N GLU A 167 -11.35 27.08 -21.73
CA GLU A 167 -11.59 26.34 -20.48
C GLU A 167 -11.09 24.88 -20.51
N THR A 168 -11.09 24.20 -21.67
CA THR A 168 -10.74 22.77 -21.77
C THR A 168 -9.25 22.48 -21.63
N HIS A 169 -8.37 23.42 -21.98
CA HIS A 169 -6.92 23.26 -21.85
C HIS A 169 -6.44 23.51 -20.41
N ILE A 170 -7.12 24.38 -19.67
CA ILE A 170 -6.76 24.79 -18.30
C ILE A 170 -7.07 23.67 -17.29
N GLU A 171 -8.22 23.00 -17.40
CA GLU A 171 -8.58 21.88 -16.49
C GLU A 171 -7.60 20.69 -16.63
N ASN A 172 -7.06 20.49 -17.83
CA ASN A 172 -6.03 19.48 -18.07
C ASN A 172 -4.69 19.89 -17.40
N GLN A 173 -4.34 21.18 -17.39
CA GLN A 173 -3.11 21.67 -16.77
C GLN A 173 -3.08 21.52 -15.24
N GLU A 174 -4.15 21.90 -14.53
CA GLU A 174 -4.19 21.76 -13.05
C GLU A 174 -4.07 20.29 -12.63
N SER A 175 -4.75 19.41 -13.35
CA SER A 175 -4.69 17.97 -13.13
C SER A 175 -3.29 17.43 -13.40
N MET A 176 -2.65 17.81 -14.52
CA MET A 176 -1.27 17.41 -14.84
C MET A 176 -0.26 17.91 -13.81
N LEU A 177 -0.37 19.16 -13.34
CA LEU A 177 0.50 19.71 -12.30
C LEU A 177 0.35 18.95 -10.98
N THR A 178 -0.89 18.61 -10.63
CA THR A 178 -1.18 17.80 -9.44
C THR A 178 -0.57 16.40 -9.56
N GLU A 179 -0.72 15.73 -10.71
CA GLU A 179 -0.13 14.42 -10.95
C GLU A 179 1.41 14.45 -10.93
N ILE A 180 2.04 15.52 -11.48
CA ILE A 180 3.48 15.75 -11.38
C ILE A 180 3.90 15.89 -9.92
N ALA A 181 3.27 16.80 -9.16
CA ALA A 181 3.67 17.10 -7.79
C ALA A 181 3.55 15.86 -6.87
N VAL A 182 2.48 15.07 -7.05
CA VAL A 182 2.32 13.80 -6.32
C VAL A 182 3.39 12.79 -6.74
N ALA A 183 3.63 12.62 -8.04
CA ALA A 183 4.61 11.66 -8.55
C ALA A 183 6.05 12.01 -8.11
N GLU A 184 6.43 13.29 -8.12
CA GLU A 184 7.74 13.77 -7.66
C GLU A 184 7.92 13.45 -6.17
N ALA A 185 6.95 13.80 -5.32
CA ALA A 185 7.02 13.52 -3.89
C ALA A 185 7.02 12.03 -3.54
N LEU A 186 6.41 11.18 -4.38
CA LEU A 186 6.49 9.73 -4.24
C LEU A 186 7.87 9.19 -4.62
N ASN A 187 8.47 9.72 -5.71
CA ASN A 187 9.80 9.34 -6.16
C ASN A 187 10.91 9.74 -5.19
N GLU A 188 10.81 10.92 -4.56
CA GLU A 188 11.76 11.38 -3.53
C GLU A 188 11.96 10.39 -2.37
N ARG A 189 10.97 9.53 -2.12
CA ARG A 189 11.02 8.52 -1.04
C ARG A 189 11.55 7.16 -1.49
N VAL A 190 11.63 6.89 -2.79
CA VAL A 190 11.98 5.56 -3.31
C VAL A 190 13.38 5.15 -2.84
N ASP A 191 14.36 6.05 -2.91
CA ASP A 191 15.75 5.76 -2.51
C ASP A 191 15.87 5.40 -1.02
N GLU A 192 15.13 6.11 -0.16
CA GLU A 192 15.10 5.80 1.28
C GLU A 192 14.48 4.42 1.52
N ILE A 193 13.39 4.09 0.82
CA ILE A 193 12.72 2.79 0.95
C ILE A 193 13.63 1.67 0.44
N LEU A 194 14.29 1.84 -0.71
CA LEU A 194 15.26 0.88 -1.25
C LEU A 194 16.42 0.65 -0.28
N LYS A 195 16.97 1.73 0.29
CA LYS A 195 18.01 1.64 1.32
C LYS A 195 17.52 0.87 2.54
N ASN A 196 16.30 1.13 3.00
CA ASN A 196 15.71 0.41 4.13
C ASN A 196 15.52 -1.08 3.83
N ILE A 197 15.03 -1.46 2.63
CA ILE A 197 14.89 -2.86 2.22
C ILE A 197 16.25 -3.54 2.24
N THR A 198 17.25 -2.97 1.57
CA THR A 198 18.59 -3.57 1.48
C THR A 198 19.27 -3.68 2.86
N ALA A 199 19.10 -2.69 3.74
CA ALA A 199 19.77 -2.67 5.03
C ALA A 199 19.06 -3.46 6.13
N LYS A 200 17.71 -3.57 6.07
CA LYS A 200 16.90 -4.05 7.19
C LYS A 200 16.08 -5.29 6.86
N MET A 201 15.89 -5.66 5.60
CA MET A 201 15.15 -6.86 5.23
C MET A 201 16.12 -8.01 4.92
N ASN A 202 16.14 -9.00 5.81
CA ASN A 202 16.98 -10.19 5.72
C ASN A 202 16.17 -11.48 5.65
N THR A 203 14.86 -11.38 5.40
CA THR A 203 13.96 -12.53 5.33
C THR A 203 13.21 -12.55 4.00
N THR A 204 12.73 -13.73 3.66
CA THR A 204 11.69 -13.96 2.66
C THR A 204 10.45 -14.51 3.35
N LEU A 205 9.29 -14.20 2.79
CA LEU A 205 8.00 -14.72 3.21
C LEU A 205 7.36 -15.37 2.00
N SER A 206 7.09 -16.67 2.05
CA SER A 206 6.33 -17.35 1.00
C SER A 206 4.86 -17.46 1.38
N ARG A 207 4.00 -17.59 0.35
CA ARG A 207 2.59 -17.86 0.57
C ARG A 207 2.36 -19.16 1.35
N GLU A 208 3.16 -20.21 1.08
CA GLU A 208 3.01 -21.48 1.80
C GLU A 208 3.28 -21.31 3.29
N GLU A 209 4.33 -20.56 3.67
CA GLU A 209 4.63 -20.30 5.08
C GLU A 209 3.46 -19.64 5.82
N ILE A 210 2.75 -18.72 5.14
CA ILE A 210 1.56 -18.05 5.70
C ILE A 210 0.39 -19.03 5.81
N GLU A 211 0.14 -19.85 4.79
CA GLU A 211 -0.96 -20.82 4.75
C GLU A 211 -0.78 -21.93 5.80
N GLU A 212 0.45 -22.38 6.04
CA GLU A 212 0.79 -23.37 7.06
C GLU A 212 0.44 -22.89 8.48
N VAL A 213 0.65 -21.62 8.80
CA VAL A 213 0.39 -21.09 10.15
C VAL A 213 -1.01 -20.51 10.33
N SER A 214 -1.67 -20.05 9.26
CA SER A 214 -3.01 -19.44 9.31
C SER A 214 -4.14 -20.47 9.32
N SER A 215 -3.87 -21.71 8.89
CA SER A 215 -4.84 -22.81 8.88
C SER A 215 -4.99 -23.47 10.26
N THR A 216 -5.52 -22.72 11.23
CA THR A 216 -5.99 -23.31 12.49
C THR A 216 -7.33 -24.05 12.28
N GLY A 217 -7.24 -25.36 11.99
CA GLY A 217 -8.34 -26.32 12.26
C GLY A 217 -8.72 -27.25 11.11
N LYS A 218 -8.33 -28.53 11.23
CA LYS A 218 -8.80 -29.75 10.53
C LYS A 218 -8.06 -30.26 9.28
N ALA A 219 -7.35 -29.46 8.50
CA ALA A 219 -6.66 -29.99 7.30
C ALA A 219 -5.17 -30.32 7.53
N ALA A 220 -4.45 -29.55 8.37
CA ALA A 220 -3.05 -29.82 8.68
C ALA A 220 -2.84 -31.06 9.56
N ALA A 221 -3.88 -31.48 10.29
CA ALA A 221 -3.83 -32.67 11.16
C ALA A 221 -3.83 -34.01 10.39
N SER A 222 -4.11 -34.01 9.07
CA SER A 222 -4.17 -35.24 8.27
C SER A 222 -2.95 -35.48 7.38
N PHE A 223 -1.99 -34.54 7.31
CA PHE A 223 -0.81 -34.69 6.45
C PHE A 223 0.50 -35.00 7.19
N PHE A 224 0.58 -34.68 8.50
CA PHE A 224 1.71 -35.09 9.33
C PHE A 224 1.27 -36.19 10.29
N GLY A 225 1.36 -37.43 9.81
CA GLY A 225 1.51 -38.59 10.69
C GLY A 225 2.86 -38.47 11.41
N GLY A 226 2.87 -37.82 12.58
CA GLY A 226 4.06 -37.67 13.38
C GLY A 226 3.88 -36.60 14.44
N SER A 227 3.91 -37.04 15.70
CA SER A 227 4.08 -36.23 16.91
C SER A 227 4.91 -34.97 16.66
N SER A 228 4.25 -33.83 16.45
CA SER A 228 4.92 -32.53 16.46
C SER A 228 4.65 -31.88 17.81
N ASP A 229 5.71 -31.72 18.61
CA ASP A 229 5.65 -31.05 19.90
C ASP A 229 5.01 -29.66 19.75
N GLU A 230 4.08 -29.30 20.64
CA GLU A 230 3.43 -27.98 20.67
C GLU A 230 4.45 -26.82 20.70
N ALA A 231 5.61 -27.05 21.33
CA ALA A 231 6.73 -26.11 21.37
C ALA A 231 7.31 -25.82 19.97
N SER A 232 7.43 -26.84 19.12
CA SER A 232 7.92 -26.70 17.74
C SER A 232 6.95 -25.92 16.85
N GLN A 233 5.64 -26.16 17.01
CA GLN A 233 4.60 -25.43 16.28
C GLN A 233 4.56 -23.94 16.69
N THR A 234 4.65 -23.66 17.99
CA THR A 234 4.70 -22.29 18.52
C THR A 234 5.92 -21.53 18.00
N GLN A 235 7.08 -22.19 17.92
CA GLN A 235 8.29 -21.57 17.39
C GLN A 235 8.15 -21.22 15.90
N LYS A 236 7.57 -22.11 15.09
CA LYS A 236 7.30 -21.84 13.66
C LYS A 236 6.35 -20.66 13.47
N GLN A 237 5.26 -20.61 14.24
CA GLN A 237 4.31 -19.50 14.22
C GLN A 237 5.01 -18.16 14.54
N ASN A 238 5.82 -18.11 15.59
CA ASN A 238 6.56 -16.90 15.97
C ASN A 238 7.53 -16.42 14.87
N VAL A 239 8.17 -17.34 14.14
CA VAL A 239 9.05 -16.99 13.01
C VAL A 239 8.24 -16.35 11.87
N VAL A 240 7.11 -16.96 11.47
CA VAL A 240 6.26 -16.42 10.40
C VAL A 240 5.66 -15.07 10.81
N ILE A 241 5.27 -14.92 12.07
CA ILE A 241 4.83 -13.63 12.63
C ILE A 241 5.94 -12.58 12.46
N GLY A 242 7.16 -12.86 12.93
CA GLY A 242 8.30 -11.93 12.82
C GLY A 242 8.61 -11.51 11.37
N LYS A 243 8.61 -12.47 10.44
CA LYS A 243 8.78 -12.21 9.00
C LYS A 243 7.67 -11.32 8.44
N THR A 244 6.41 -11.65 8.72
CA THR A 244 5.24 -10.91 8.25
C THR A 244 5.28 -9.47 8.71
N VAL A 245 5.68 -9.24 9.96
CA VAL A 245 5.85 -7.91 10.54
C VAL A 245 6.92 -7.11 9.81
N GLN A 246 8.11 -7.68 9.62
CA GLN A 246 9.21 -7.03 8.90
C GLN A 246 8.78 -6.69 7.46
N VAL A 247 8.06 -7.59 6.80
CA VAL A 247 7.52 -7.37 5.46
C VAL A 247 6.53 -6.21 5.43
N ILE A 248 5.53 -6.18 6.33
CA ILE A 248 4.54 -5.09 6.37
C ILE A 248 5.22 -3.72 6.56
N GLU A 249 6.29 -3.66 7.36
CA GLU A 249 7.07 -2.44 7.53
C GLU A 249 7.71 -1.94 6.22
N MET A 250 8.08 -2.83 5.30
CA MET A 250 8.60 -2.49 3.97
C MET A 250 7.49 -2.15 2.96
N LEU A 251 6.29 -2.73 3.10
CA LEU A 251 5.16 -2.49 2.19
C LEU A 251 4.45 -1.17 2.46
N LYS A 252 4.21 -0.85 3.74
CA LYS A 252 3.35 0.28 4.14
C LYS A 252 3.78 1.67 3.61
N PRO A 253 5.07 2.01 3.38
CA PRO A 253 5.42 3.32 2.84
C PRO A 253 5.11 3.45 1.34
N VAL A 254 4.86 2.36 0.61
CA VAL A 254 4.58 2.37 -0.83
C VAL A 254 3.08 2.31 -1.07
N PRO A 255 2.41 3.38 -1.55
CA PRO A 255 0.97 3.40 -1.77
C PRO A 255 0.45 2.22 -2.60
N LEU A 256 1.19 1.77 -3.62
CA LEU A 256 0.80 0.60 -4.42
C LEU A 256 0.71 -0.71 -3.59
N LEU A 257 1.47 -0.85 -2.52
CA LEU A 257 1.61 -2.10 -1.76
C LEU A 257 0.85 -2.12 -0.44
N GLN A 258 0.19 -1.02 -0.08
CA GLN A 258 -0.58 -0.92 1.18
C GLN A 258 -1.73 -1.94 1.25
N GLY A 259 -2.36 -2.27 0.12
CA GLY A 259 -3.40 -3.30 0.04
C GLY A 259 -2.88 -4.68 0.48
N ALA A 260 -1.72 -5.10 -0.05
CA ALA A 260 -1.05 -6.33 0.36
C ALA A 260 -0.66 -6.30 1.85
N GLY A 261 -0.18 -5.16 2.35
CA GLY A 261 0.12 -4.99 3.78
C GLY A 261 -1.10 -5.16 4.69
N LEU A 262 -2.27 -4.67 4.27
CA LEU A 262 -3.54 -4.89 5.00
C LEU A 262 -3.98 -6.36 4.98
N GLU A 263 -3.82 -7.04 3.85
CA GLU A 263 -4.15 -8.47 3.73
C GLU A 263 -3.25 -9.30 4.64
N LEU A 264 -1.94 -9.07 4.63
CA LEU A 264 -0.99 -9.73 5.53
C LEU A 264 -1.31 -9.49 7.01
N ALA A 265 -1.63 -8.25 7.39
CA ALA A 265 -2.01 -7.93 8.77
C ALA A 265 -3.28 -8.69 9.21
N LYS A 266 -4.26 -8.84 8.32
CA LYS A 266 -5.48 -9.62 8.59
C LYS A 266 -5.18 -11.11 8.72
N THR A 267 -4.38 -11.66 7.81
CA THR A 267 -3.98 -13.08 7.87
C THR A 267 -3.19 -13.37 9.14
N LEU A 268 -2.31 -12.47 9.55
CA LEU A 268 -1.61 -12.57 10.84
C LEU A 268 -2.57 -12.62 12.04
N GLY A 269 -3.67 -11.86 12.00
CA GLY A 269 -4.71 -11.90 13.03
C GLY A 269 -5.54 -13.21 13.05
N GLN A 270 -5.48 -14.02 11.99
CA GLN A 270 -6.07 -15.36 11.96
C GLN A 270 -5.13 -16.40 12.58
N VAL A 271 -3.81 -16.18 12.51
CA VAL A 271 -2.81 -17.03 13.16
C VAL A 271 -2.92 -16.93 14.68
N ASP A 272 -2.96 -15.70 15.20
CA ASP A 272 -3.17 -15.44 16.62
C ASP A 272 -4.00 -14.16 16.83
N ASN A 273 -5.22 -14.33 17.32
CA ASN A 273 -6.17 -13.24 17.57
C ASN A 273 -6.07 -12.65 18.98
N LYS A 274 -5.22 -13.21 19.86
CA LYS A 274 -5.02 -12.75 21.24
C LYS A 274 -3.87 -11.76 21.33
N ILE A 275 -2.99 -11.72 20.34
CA ILE A 275 -1.91 -10.73 20.27
C ILE A 275 -2.41 -9.41 19.65
N PRO A 276 -1.99 -8.25 20.19
CA PRO A 276 -2.36 -6.95 19.65
C PRO A 276 -1.64 -6.62 18.34
N TYR A 277 -0.54 -7.30 18.04
CA TYR A 277 0.38 -6.95 16.97
C TYR A 277 -0.24 -6.87 15.56
N PRO A 278 -1.10 -7.82 15.13
CA PRO A 278 -1.76 -7.75 13.83
C PRO A 278 -2.62 -6.48 13.66
N LEU A 279 -3.31 -6.08 14.74
CA LEU A 279 -4.14 -4.87 14.77
C LEU A 279 -3.28 -3.60 14.78
N VAL A 280 -2.11 -3.62 15.43
CA VAL A 280 -1.12 -2.54 15.34
C VAL A 280 -0.63 -2.40 13.90
N MET A 281 -0.27 -3.51 13.23
CA MET A 281 0.15 -3.48 11.83
C MET A 281 -0.94 -2.92 10.91
N GLU A 282 -2.19 -3.35 11.07
CA GLU A 282 -3.32 -2.79 10.34
C GLU A 282 -3.44 -1.26 10.56
N GLY A 283 -3.32 -0.81 11.81
CA GLY A 283 -3.30 0.62 12.17
C GLY A 283 -2.16 1.39 11.52
N ARG A 284 -0.94 0.85 11.50
CA ARG A 284 0.24 1.45 10.84
C ARG A 284 0.05 1.61 9.35
N VAL A 285 -0.56 0.61 8.68
CA VAL A 285 -0.83 0.69 7.24
C VAL A 285 -1.86 1.78 6.95
N TYR A 286 -2.98 1.83 7.69
CA TYR A 286 -3.96 2.93 7.52
C TYR A 286 -3.36 4.31 7.82
N GLN A 287 -2.44 4.42 8.78
CA GLN A 287 -1.75 5.68 9.04
C GLN A 287 -0.86 6.11 7.86
N GLN A 288 -0.23 5.18 7.15
CA GLN A 288 0.52 5.50 5.93
C GLN A 288 -0.39 5.84 4.75
N MET A 289 -1.54 5.17 4.62
CA MET A 289 -2.59 5.57 3.66
C MET A 289 -3.07 7.00 3.92
N LEU A 290 -3.27 7.36 5.19
CA LEU A 290 -3.65 8.72 5.59
C LEU A 290 -2.59 9.76 5.20
N LYS A 291 -1.30 9.46 5.40
CA LYS A 291 -0.19 10.32 4.97
C LYS A 291 -0.15 10.49 3.45
N TYR A 292 -0.48 9.45 2.69
CA TYR A 292 -0.58 9.54 1.24
C TYR A 292 -1.75 10.43 0.78
N PHE A 293 -2.91 10.38 1.45
CA PHE A 293 -3.99 11.34 1.17
C PHE A 293 -3.63 12.77 1.56
N LEU A 294 -2.94 12.98 2.69
CA LEU A 294 -2.44 14.30 3.06
C LEU A 294 -1.48 14.83 1.98
N LEU A 295 -0.52 14.01 1.54
CA LEU A 295 0.40 14.37 0.46
C LEU A 295 -0.37 14.81 -0.80
N ARG A 296 -1.37 14.03 -1.23
CA ARG A 296 -2.21 14.39 -2.38
C ARG A 296 -2.89 15.75 -2.21
N VAL A 297 -3.45 16.02 -1.03
CA VAL A 297 -4.10 17.31 -0.74
C VAL A 297 -3.08 18.45 -0.80
N GLU A 298 -1.91 18.27 -0.19
CA GLU A 298 -0.82 19.25 -0.20
C GLU A 298 -0.28 19.51 -1.61
N SER A 299 -0.33 18.50 -2.49
CA SER A 299 0.03 18.59 -3.91
C SER A 299 -1.09 19.13 -4.83
N GLY A 300 -2.24 19.54 -4.30
CA GLY A 300 -3.33 20.17 -5.06
C GLY A 300 -4.58 19.32 -5.27
N ASP A 301 -4.56 18.02 -4.94
CA ASP A 301 -5.72 17.13 -5.09
C ASP A 301 -6.70 17.28 -3.91
N LYS A 302 -7.50 18.35 -3.95
CA LYS A 302 -8.48 18.67 -2.89
C LYS A 302 -9.48 17.54 -2.64
N LYS A 303 -9.82 16.73 -3.64
CA LYS A 303 -10.77 15.61 -3.50
C LYS A 303 -10.20 14.45 -2.67
N ALA A 304 -8.88 14.33 -2.56
CA ALA A 304 -8.25 13.34 -1.68
C ALA A 304 -8.61 13.55 -0.19
N ARG A 305 -8.96 14.78 0.20
CA ARG A 305 -9.43 15.15 1.56
C ARG A 305 -10.60 14.29 2.02
N ASP A 306 -11.53 13.97 1.11
CA ASP A 306 -12.74 13.20 1.43
C ASP A 306 -12.42 11.79 1.97
N ASN A 307 -11.22 11.27 1.65
CA ASN A 307 -10.78 9.95 2.09
C ASN A 307 -10.00 9.98 3.42
N MET A 308 -9.60 11.16 3.91
CA MET A 308 -8.77 11.28 5.10
C MET A 308 -9.52 10.83 6.37
N ALA A 309 -10.68 11.41 6.64
CA ALA A 309 -11.48 11.06 7.83
C ALA A 309 -11.88 9.57 7.86
N PRO A 310 -12.41 8.97 6.78
CA PRO A 310 -12.70 7.53 6.74
C PRO A 310 -11.46 6.66 7.00
N THR A 311 -10.30 7.04 6.45
CA THR A 311 -9.05 6.29 6.63
C THR A 311 -8.49 6.42 8.06
N PHE A 312 -8.53 7.63 8.62
CA PHE A 312 -8.19 7.88 10.02
C PHE A 312 -9.06 7.04 10.95
N ASN A 313 -10.37 6.98 10.71
CA ASN A 313 -11.29 6.17 11.50
C ASN A 313 -10.95 4.69 11.44
N LYS A 314 -10.54 4.15 10.28
CA LYS A 314 -10.04 2.76 10.18
C LYS A 314 -8.80 2.52 11.04
N ALA A 315 -7.84 3.45 11.03
CA ALA A 315 -6.67 3.39 11.91
C ALA A 315 -7.08 3.42 13.40
N VAL A 316 -7.97 4.34 13.79
CA VAL A 316 -8.49 4.42 15.17
C VAL A 316 -9.17 3.14 15.59
N VAL A 317 -9.98 2.53 14.72
CA VAL A 317 -10.66 1.26 15.01
C VAL A 317 -9.64 0.14 15.23
N ALA A 318 -8.63 0.01 14.37
CA ALA A 318 -7.58 -1.00 14.50
C ALA A 318 -6.81 -0.85 15.82
N PHE A 319 -6.31 0.35 16.13
CA PHE A 319 -5.60 0.60 17.38
C PHE A 319 -6.49 0.49 18.61
N ARG A 320 -7.76 0.90 18.56
CA ARG A 320 -8.69 0.70 19.68
C ARG A 320 -8.92 -0.78 19.96
N LYS A 321 -9.00 -1.63 18.93
CA LYS A 321 -9.07 -3.09 19.11
C LYS A 321 -7.78 -3.60 19.75
N ALA A 322 -6.60 -3.14 19.30
CA ALA A 322 -5.32 -3.49 19.90
C ALA A 322 -5.23 -3.08 21.39
N MET A 323 -5.67 -1.87 21.72
CA MET A 323 -5.71 -1.33 23.08
C MET A 323 -6.58 -2.15 24.04
N LYS A 324 -7.60 -2.87 23.55
CA LYS A 324 -8.43 -3.77 24.38
C LYS A 324 -7.68 -5.03 24.82
N LEU A 325 -6.58 -5.37 24.16
CA LEU A 325 -5.74 -6.53 24.47
C LEU A 325 -4.57 -6.17 25.39
N VAL A 326 -4.46 -4.89 25.80
CA VAL A 326 -3.37 -4.36 26.62
C VAL A 326 -3.91 -3.88 27.96
N SER A 327 -3.15 -4.13 29.04
CA SER A 327 -3.45 -3.58 30.36
C SER A 327 -3.05 -2.10 30.43
N LYS A 328 -4.00 -1.22 30.77
CA LYS A 328 -3.72 0.20 31.02
C LYS A 328 -3.18 0.48 32.43
N ILE A 329 -3.45 -0.41 33.39
CA ILE A 329 -3.10 -0.24 34.81
C ILE A 329 -1.72 -0.82 35.12
N ALA A 330 -1.38 -1.92 34.45
CA ALA A 330 -0.09 -2.59 34.57
C ALA A 330 0.45 -2.99 33.18
N PRO A 331 0.72 -2.00 32.30
CA PRO A 331 1.29 -2.26 30.97
C PRO A 331 2.68 -2.89 31.05
N LYS A 332 3.00 -3.74 30.08
CA LYS A 332 4.32 -4.36 29.91
C LYS A 332 5.12 -3.66 28.81
N LYS A 333 6.43 -3.90 28.75
CA LYS A 333 7.30 -3.39 27.67
C LYS A 333 6.82 -3.77 26.28
N ALA A 334 6.27 -4.97 26.12
CA ALA A 334 5.70 -5.44 24.85
C ALA A 334 4.45 -4.65 24.40
N ASP A 335 3.79 -3.94 25.32
CA ASP A 335 2.59 -3.16 25.05
C ASP A 335 2.90 -1.73 24.56
N LEU A 336 4.16 -1.28 24.71
CA LEU A 336 4.59 0.07 24.32
C LEU A 336 4.23 0.45 22.87
N PRO A 337 4.40 -0.41 21.85
CA PRO A 337 3.99 -0.06 20.49
C PRO A 337 2.50 0.28 20.39
N VAL A 338 1.63 -0.51 21.04
CA VAL A 338 0.18 -0.28 21.03
C VAL A 338 -0.16 1.07 21.66
N LEU A 339 0.38 1.32 22.86
CA LEU A 339 0.11 2.54 23.64
C LEU A 339 0.61 3.79 22.90
N THR A 340 1.85 3.75 22.45
CA THR A 340 2.54 4.91 21.86
C THR A 340 2.01 5.22 20.46
N GLU A 341 1.65 4.23 19.66
CA GLU A 341 1.09 4.47 18.33
C GLU A 341 -0.33 4.99 18.41
N PHE A 342 -1.15 4.46 19.31
CA PHE A 342 -2.48 5.01 19.54
C PHE A 342 -2.40 6.47 19.99
N ALA A 343 -1.55 6.76 20.97
CA ALA A 343 -1.27 8.13 21.42
C ALA A 343 -0.83 9.05 20.26
N ASN A 344 0.15 8.64 19.44
CA ASN A 344 0.58 9.40 18.26
C ASN A 344 -0.54 9.61 17.24
N LEU A 345 -1.39 8.60 17.00
CA LEU A 345 -2.52 8.74 16.08
C LEU A 345 -3.53 9.76 16.58
N THR A 346 -3.85 9.77 17.88
CA THR A 346 -4.77 10.78 18.43
C THR A 346 -4.21 12.20 18.32
N PHE A 347 -2.90 12.36 18.52
CA PHE A 347 -2.21 13.64 18.33
C PHE A 347 -2.24 14.07 16.86
N TYR A 348 -2.03 13.15 15.93
CA TYR A 348 -2.20 13.40 14.49
C TYR A 348 -3.63 13.85 14.17
N GLY A 349 -4.63 13.19 14.77
CA GLY A 349 -6.04 13.57 14.65
C GLY A 349 -6.33 15.00 15.13
N PHE A 350 -5.65 15.42 16.21
CA PHE A 350 -5.73 16.79 16.70
C PHE A 350 -5.11 17.82 15.76
N ILE A 351 -3.89 17.56 15.25
CA ILE A 351 -3.19 18.46 14.32
C ILE A 351 -4.02 18.69 13.06
N HIS A 352 -4.56 17.62 12.48
CA HIS A 352 -5.25 17.66 11.19
C HIS A 352 -6.78 17.70 11.31
N ARG A 353 -7.32 18.09 12.47
CA ARG A 353 -8.77 18.07 12.76
C ARG A 353 -9.58 18.92 11.78
N ASP A 354 -9.10 20.10 11.43
CA ASP A 354 -9.82 21.03 10.55
C ASP A 354 -9.84 20.49 9.12
N LEU A 355 -8.73 19.90 8.69
CA LEU A 355 -8.63 19.22 7.42
C LEU A 355 -9.58 18.02 7.36
N MET A 356 -9.66 17.21 8.41
CA MET A 356 -10.59 16.07 8.48
C MET A 356 -12.03 16.45 8.86
N ARG A 357 -12.32 17.74 9.09
CA ARG A 357 -13.64 18.26 9.52
C ARG A 357 -14.17 17.59 10.78
N PHE A 358 -13.29 17.27 11.73
CA PHE A 358 -13.72 16.70 13.00
C PHE A 358 -14.30 17.77 13.92
N THR A 359 -15.34 17.40 14.66
CA THR A 359 -15.89 18.24 15.71
C THR A 359 -14.92 18.34 16.87
N LYS A 360 -14.89 19.50 17.54
CA LYS A 360 -14.05 19.73 18.72
C LYS A 360 -14.26 18.66 19.80
N ASP A 361 -15.52 18.34 20.11
CA ASP A 361 -15.84 17.32 21.13
C ASP A 361 -15.40 15.91 20.72
N GLY A 362 -15.55 15.57 19.43
CA GLY A 362 -15.07 14.30 18.89
C GLY A 362 -13.55 14.15 19.03
N VAL A 363 -12.80 15.21 18.70
CA VAL A 363 -11.33 15.22 18.86
C VAL A 363 -10.94 15.22 20.33
N LYS A 364 -11.61 16.01 21.18
CA LYS A 364 -11.36 16.05 22.63
C LYS A 364 -11.49 14.67 23.27
N GLY A 365 -12.57 13.95 22.98
CA GLY A 365 -12.76 12.58 23.47
C GLY A 365 -11.64 11.64 23.01
N LEU A 366 -11.19 11.79 21.76
CA LEU A 366 -10.10 10.97 21.22
C LEU A 366 -8.75 11.30 21.86
N VAL A 367 -8.41 12.58 22.02
CA VAL A 367 -7.14 13.04 22.63
C VAL A 367 -7.07 12.64 24.11
N LYS A 368 -8.20 12.64 24.84
CA LYS A 368 -8.26 12.11 26.22
C LYS A 368 -7.83 10.65 26.29
N LEU A 369 -8.36 9.81 25.41
CA LEU A 369 -7.95 8.40 25.32
C LEU A 369 -6.48 8.25 24.91
N GLY A 370 -5.99 9.14 24.05
CA GLY A 370 -4.56 9.21 23.71
C GLY A 370 -3.67 9.57 24.89
N LYS A 371 -4.14 10.48 25.76
CA LYS A 371 -3.44 10.86 26.99
C LYS A 371 -3.34 9.68 27.94
N GLU A 372 -4.44 8.98 28.19
CA GLU A 372 -4.43 7.74 29.00
C GLU A 372 -3.41 6.72 28.49
N ALA A 373 -3.32 6.53 27.17
CA ALA A 373 -2.36 5.61 26.58
C ALA A 373 -0.90 6.09 26.74
N ALA A 374 -0.65 7.39 26.58
CA ALA A 374 0.67 7.97 26.78
C ALA A 374 1.09 7.95 28.26
N ASP A 375 0.17 8.23 29.19
CA ASP A 375 0.39 8.13 30.63
C ASP A 375 0.79 6.69 30.99
N ALA A 376 0.05 5.69 30.49
CA ALA A 376 0.37 4.28 30.66
C ALA A 376 1.76 3.93 30.08
N ALA A 377 2.11 4.44 28.89
CA ALA A 377 3.42 4.20 28.30
C ALA A 377 4.56 4.77 29.16
N VAL A 378 4.38 5.94 29.77
CA VAL A 378 5.38 6.57 30.65
C VAL A 378 5.61 5.78 31.93
N THR A 379 4.60 5.06 32.43
CA THR A 379 4.79 4.16 33.59
C THR A 379 5.74 3.00 33.29
N VAL A 380 5.84 2.59 32.02
CA VAL A 380 6.75 1.52 31.56
C VAL A 380 8.11 2.08 31.18
N ASP A 381 8.14 3.23 30.50
CA ASP A 381 9.36 3.86 29.99
C ASP A 381 9.23 5.38 29.95
N ALA A 382 10.02 6.06 30.78
CA ALA A 382 10.02 7.51 30.90
C ALA A 382 10.46 8.25 29.61
N ALA A 383 11.09 7.57 28.65
CA ALA A 383 11.44 8.13 27.35
C ALA A 383 10.22 8.66 26.57
N TYR A 384 8.99 8.22 26.90
CA TYR A 384 7.76 8.69 26.28
C TYR A 384 7.16 9.95 26.91
N THR A 385 7.80 10.54 27.92
CA THR A 385 7.38 11.82 28.54
C THR A 385 7.16 12.94 27.50
N PRO A 386 7.98 13.11 26.44
CA PRO A 386 7.73 14.11 25.41
C PRO A 386 6.45 13.86 24.60
N LEU A 387 6.03 12.59 24.41
CA LEU A 387 4.76 12.27 23.77
C LEU A 387 3.58 12.64 24.68
N GLN A 388 3.66 12.25 25.95
CA GLN A 388 2.67 12.60 26.98
C GLN A 388 2.42 14.11 27.06
N LYS A 389 3.49 14.91 27.17
CA LYS A 389 3.41 16.37 27.24
C LYS A 389 2.80 17.00 25.99
N ARG A 390 3.09 16.47 24.79
CA ARG A 390 2.49 16.96 23.53
C ARG A 390 0.98 16.74 23.50
N ILE A 391 0.52 15.56 23.95
CA ILE A 391 -0.91 15.23 24.00
C ILE A 391 -1.62 16.06 25.07
N GLU A 392 -1.00 16.23 26.24
CA GLU A 392 -1.53 17.09 27.30
C GLU A 392 -1.71 18.54 26.85
N LYS A 393 -0.69 19.12 26.20
CA LYS A 393 -0.80 20.47 25.62
C LYS A 393 -1.96 20.56 24.62
N SER A 394 -2.15 19.53 23.79
CA SER A 394 -3.24 19.47 22.81
C SER A 394 -4.61 19.40 23.49
N LEU A 395 -4.72 18.63 24.57
CA LEU A 395 -5.95 18.53 25.35
C LEU A 395 -6.31 19.87 26.00
N ASN A 396 -5.34 20.54 26.61
CA ASN A 396 -5.55 21.85 27.23
C ASN A 396 -6.05 22.87 26.20
N GLN A 397 -5.48 22.87 24.98
CA GLN A 397 -5.96 23.74 23.90
C GLN A 397 -7.42 23.47 23.49
N LEU A 398 -7.87 22.22 23.54
CA LEU A 398 -9.27 21.87 23.26
C LEU A 398 -10.22 22.20 24.42
N GLU A 399 -9.69 22.41 25.62
CA GLU A 399 -10.46 22.77 26.81
C GLU A 399 -10.60 24.27 27.00
N THR A 400 -9.64 25.05 26.49
CA THR A 400 -9.62 26.52 26.60
C THR A 400 -10.11 27.25 25.34
N ALA A 401 -10.04 26.63 24.16
CA ALA A 401 -10.82 27.06 22.99
C ALA A 401 -12.31 26.80 23.25
#